data_AF-A0A291Q1B4-F1
#
_entry.id   AF-A0A291Q1B4-F1
#
_cell.length_a   1.000
_cell.length_b   1.000
_cell.length_c   1.000
_cell.angle_alpha   90.00
_cell.angle_beta   90.00
_cell.angle_gamma   90.00
#
_symmetry.space_group_name_H-M   'P 1'
#
loop_
_entity.id
_entity.type
_entity.pdbx_description
1 polymer ?
#
loop_
_entity_poly.entity_id
_entity_poly.type
_entity_poly.pdbx_seq_one_letter_code
_entity_poly.pdbx_strand_id
1 'polypeptide(L)'
;MSEDVSAVEKDLVAWVENWNEGEVEVAELKADTELTHSGLLDSMALVGLISYLEERSDREFDYSTFEPGDGVSIRGLVEHCLR
;
A
#
# COMPACT_ATOMS: atom_id res chain seq x y z
N MET A 1 -6.04 -18.58 -10.34
CA MET A 1 -7.01 -17.48 -10.16
C MET A 1 -6.19 -16.22 -10.17
N SER A 2 -6.41 -15.30 -11.12
CA SER A 2 -5.76 -13.99 -11.04
C SER A 2 -6.39 -13.27 -9.86
N GLU A 3 -5.62 -13.00 -8.81
CA GLU A 3 -6.06 -12.11 -7.75
C GLU A 3 -6.56 -10.81 -8.37
N ASP A 4 -7.68 -10.30 -7.86
CA ASP A 4 -8.23 -9.05 -8.33
C ASP A 4 -7.38 -7.92 -7.75
N VAL A 5 -6.26 -7.63 -8.42
CA VAL A 5 -5.34 -6.52 -8.13
C VAL A 5 -6.11 -5.23 -7.91
N SER A 6 -7.19 -5.00 -8.66
CA SER A 6 -8.00 -3.78 -8.52
C SER A 6 -8.80 -3.76 -7.21
N ALA A 7 -9.21 -4.91 -6.69
CA ALA A 7 -9.83 -5.01 -5.38
C ALA A 7 -8.80 -4.78 -4.25
N VAL A 8 -7.62 -5.37 -4.37
CA VAL A 8 -6.53 -5.20 -3.38
C VAL A 8 -6.06 -3.74 -3.34
N GLU A 9 -5.85 -3.09 -4.49
CA GLU A 9 -5.50 -1.67 -4.56
C GLU A 9 -6.55 -0.79 -3.86
N LYS A 10 -7.85 -1.07 -4.05
CA LYS A 10 -8.94 -0.33 -3.39
C LYS A 10 -8.95 -0.54 -1.88
N ASP A 11 -8.74 -1.76 -1.42
CA ASP A 11 -8.70 -2.10 0.01
C ASP A 11 -7.53 -1.37 0.69
N LEU A 12 -6.37 -1.32 0.03
CA LEU A 12 -5.19 -0.59 0.54
C LEU A 12 -5.41 0.93 0.57
N VAL A 13 -6.06 1.50 -0.45
CA VAL A 13 -6.41 2.94 -0.44
C VAL A 13 -7.30 3.28 0.75
N ALA A 14 -8.33 2.47 1.00
CA ALA A 14 -9.23 2.66 2.14
C ALA A 14 -8.50 2.51 3.48
N TRP A 15 -7.53 1.59 3.56
CA TRP A 15 -6.69 1.44 4.75
C TRP A 15 -5.88 2.70 5.04
N VAL A 16 -5.26 3.31 4.02
CA VAL A 16 -4.46 4.53 4.17
C VAL A 16 -5.33 5.73 4.57
N GLU A 17 -6.53 5.87 4.00
CA GLU A 17 -7.49 6.89 4.43
C GLU A 17 -7.86 6.73 5.91
N ASN A 18 -8.21 5.51 6.32
CA ASN A 18 -8.58 5.22 7.70
C ASN A 18 -7.42 5.44 8.68
N TRP A 19 -6.18 5.13 8.26
CA TRP A 19 -4.99 5.41 9.04
C TRP A 19 -4.79 6.92 9.26
N ASN A 20 -5.06 7.73 8.24
CA ASN A 20 -4.98 9.19 8.31
C ASN A 20 -6.26 9.82 8.89
N GLU A 21 -7.10 9.06 9.60
CA GLU A 21 -8.34 9.54 10.24
C GLU A 21 -9.33 10.23 9.27
N GLY A 22 -9.25 9.92 7.96
CA GLY A 22 -10.04 10.59 6.92
C GLY A 22 -9.58 12.02 6.60
N GLU A 23 -8.40 12.45 7.06
CA GLU A 23 -7.79 13.74 6.68
C GLU A 23 -7.37 13.78 5.21
N VAL A 24 -7.38 12.63 4.53
CA VAL A 24 -6.98 12.45 3.13
C VAL A 24 -8.11 11.74 2.40
N GLU A 25 -8.77 12.43 1.47
CA GLU A 25 -9.89 11.84 0.73
C GLU A 25 -9.42 10.73 -0.22
N VAL A 26 -10.16 9.61 -0.30
CA VAL A 26 -9.94 8.53 -1.31
C VAL A 26 -9.76 9.07 -2.73
N ALA A 27 -10.47 10.15 -3.08
CA ALA A 27 -10.41 10.75 -4.41
C ALA A 27 -9.04 11.38 -4.73
N GLU A 28 -8.28 11.77 -3.70
CA GLU A 28 -6.94 12.34 -3.82
C GLU A 28 -5.85 11.27 -3.71
N LEU A 29 -6.14 10.13 -3.06
CA LEU A 29 -5.24 8.99 -2.95
C LEU A 29 -5.40 8.01 -4.12
N LYS A 30 -4.49 8.07 -5.10
CA LYS A 30 -4.44 7.10 -6.20
C LYS A 30 -3.43 6.01 -5.91
N ALA A 31 -3.56 4.88 -6.61
CA ALA A 31 -2.63 3.75 -6.42
C ALA A 31 -1.18 4.08 -6.78
N ASP A 32 -0.96 5.07 -7.66
CA ASP A 32 0.35 5.60 -8.04
C ASP A 32 0.81 6.79 -7.18
N THR A 33 0.03 7.22 -6.19
CA THR A 33 0.43 8.26 -5.24
C THR A 33 1.62 7.78 -4.42
N GLU A 34 2.63 8.64 -4.33
CA GLU A 34 3.79 8.46 -3.47
C GLU A 34 3.41 8.69 -2.00
N LEU A 35 3.46 7.63 -1.19
CA LEU A 35 2.95 7.58 0.18
C LEU A 35 3.97 8.07 1.22
N THR A 36 5.26 7.86 0.99
CA THR A 36 6.33 8.18 1.95
C THR A 36 6.77 9.64 1.86
N HIS A 37 6.80 10.22 0.66
CA HIS A 37 7.26 11.60 0.46
C HIS A 37 6.18 12.66 0.75
N SER A 38 4.91 12.25 0.68
CA SER A 38 3.75 13.09 0.98
C SER A 38 3.46 13.21 2.49
N GLY A 39 4.17 12.45 3.33
CA GLY A 39 3.90 12.38 4.77
C GLY A 39 2.65 11.59 5.13
N LEU A 40 2.02 10.91 4.16
CA LEU A 40 0.80 10.13 4.33
C LEU A 40 1.02 8.83 5.11
N LEU A 41 2.23 8.27 5.00
CA LEU A 41 2.67 7.12 5.77
C LEU A 41 4.04 7.38 6.39
N ASP A 42 4.11 7.23 7.71
CA ASP A 42 5.38 7.10 8.40
C ASP A 42 5.90 5.65 8.30
N SER A 43 7.07 5.39 8.87
CA SER A 43 7.68 4.05 8.86
C SER A 43 6.82 2.98 9.55
N MET A 44 5.99 3.34 10.54
CA MET A 44 5.11 2.38 11.21
C MET A 44 3.87 2.07 10.36
N ALA A 45 3.30 3.10 9.76
CA ALA A 45 2.15 3.01 8.87
C ALA A 45 2.49 2.19 7.62
N LEU A 46 3.69 2.34 7.08
CA LEU A 46 4.17 1.53 5.95
C LEU A 46 4.23 0.05 6.30
N VAL A 47 4.78 -0.31 7.47
CA VAL A 47 4.81 -1.70 7.93
C VAL A 47 3.40 -2.25 8.12
N GLY A 48 2.49 -1.46 8.72
CA GLY A 48 1.09 -1.85 8.89
C GLY A 48 0.37 -2.10 7.56
N LEU A 49 0.63 -1.26 6.55
CA LEU A 49 0.06 -1.41 5.21
C LEU A 49 0.57 -2.69 4.52
N ILE A 50 1.87 -3.00 4.65
CA ILE A 50 2.45 -4.22 4.09
C ILE A 50 1.86 -5.46 4.78
N SER A 51 1.78 -5.48 6.12
CA SER A 51 1.15 -6.59 6.83
C SER A 51 -0.32 -6.79 6.42
N TYR A 52 -1.06 -5.71 6.20
CA TYR A 52 -2.43 -5.81 5.70
C TYR A 52 -2.48 -6.39 4.28
N LEU A 53 -1.55 -6.02 3.40
CA LEU A 53 -1.42 -6.61 2.06
C LEU A 53 -1.12 -8.12 2.14
N GLU A 54 -0.20 -8.54 3.01
CA GLU A 54 0.13 -9.96 3.21
C GLU A 54 -1.09 -10.76 3.66
N GLU A 55 -1.81 -10.28 4.67
CA GLU A 55 -3.04 -10.90 5.16
C GLU A 55 -4.14 -10.95 4.10
N ARG A 56 -4.26 -9.91 3.29
CA ARG A 56 -5.32 -9.78 2.28
C ARG A 56 -5.11 -10.68 1.07
N SER A 57 -3.85 -10.92 0.74
CA SER A 57 -3.41 -11.70 -0.43
C SER A 57 -3.05 -13.15 -0.11
N ASP A 58 -2.90 -13.50 1.18
CA ASP A 58 -2.37 -14.80 1.63
C ASP A 58 -0.97 -15.08 1.03
N ARG A 59 -0.15 -14.02 0.90
CA ARG A 59 1.22 -14.07 0.35
C ARG A 59 2.18 -13.28 1.23
N GLU A 60 3.42 -13.75 1.30
CA GLU A 60 4.48 -13.08 2.06
C GLU A 60 5.13 -11.98 1.21
N PHE A 61 5.40 -10.84 1.84
CA PHE A 61 6.05 -9.71 1.20
C PHE A 61 7.57 -9.89 1.28
N ASP A 62 8.27 -9.87 0.14
CA ASP A 62 9.72 -10.00 0.12
C ASP A 62 10.41 -8.67 0.46
N TYR A 63 10.71 -8.47 1.74
CA TYR A 63 11.47 -7.32 2.22
C TYR A 63 12.93 -7.29 1.74
N SER A 64 13.50 -8.41 1.28
CA SER A 64 14.91 -8.47 0.88
C SER A 64 15.19 -7.77 -0.45
N THR A 65 14.15 -7.66 -1.29
CA THR A 65 14.20 -7.04 -2.62
C THR A 65 13.42 -5.73 -2.67
N PHE A 66 12.80 -5.32 -1.57
CA PHE A 66 12.05 -4.08 -1.48
C PHE A 66 12.93 -2.92 -0.99
N GLU A 67 13.13 -1.92 -1.85
CA GLU A 67 13.83 -0.68 -1.49
C GLU A 67 12.82 0.48 -1.36
N PRO A 68 12.54 0.97 -0.15
CA PRO A 68 11.57 2.06 0.07
C PRO A 68 12.10 3.46 -0.29
N GLY A 69 13.26 3.54 -0.97
CA GLY A 69 14.07 4.76 -1.10
C GLY A 69 13.45 5.91 -1.90
N ASP A 70 12.81 5.62 -3.03
CA ASP A 70 12.20 6.63 -3.90
C ASP A 70 10.75 6.22 -4.20
N GLY A 71 9.81 6.79 -3.45
CA GLY A 71 8.40 6.73 -3.76
C GLY A 71 7.72 5.38 -3.66
N VAL A 72 7.43 4.97 -2.43
CA VAL A 72 6.53 3.84 -2.19
C VAL A 72 5.11 4.25 -2.58
N SER A 73 4.49 3.50 -3.49
CA SER A 73 3.08 3.65 -3.88
C SER A 73 2.33 2.35 -3.64
N ILE A 74 1.00 2.41 -3.53
CA ILE A 74 0.15 1.23 -3.34
C ILE A 74 0.36 0.24 -4.49
N ARG A 75 0.40 0.74 -5.73
CA ARG A 75 0.66 -0.07 -6.91
C ARG A 75 2.02 -0.76 -6.82
N GLY A 76 3.07 -0.03 -6.42
CA GLY A 76 4.40 -0.59 -6.24
C GLY A 76 4.41 -1.74 -5.24
N LEU A 77 3.71 -1.59 -4.10
CA LEU A 77 3.59 -2.64 -3.09
C LEU A 77 2.84 -3.87 -3.62
N VAL A 78 1.71 -3.66 -4.29
CA VAL A 78 0.91 -4.76 -4.85
C VAL A 78 1.65 -5.48 -5.97
N GLU A 79 2.34 -4.76 -6.86
CA GLU A 79 3.17 -5.35 -7.91
C GLU A 79 4.33 -6.15 -7.33
N HIS A 80 4.94 -5.68 -6.24
CA HIS A 80 6.03 -6.39 -5.56
C HIS A 80 5.55 -7.67 -4.86
N CYS A 81 4.37 -7.63 -4.23
CA CYS A 81 3.83 -8.75 -3.45
C CYS A 81 3.16 -9.83 -4.33
N LEU A 82 2.45 -9.41 -5.39
CA LEU A 82 1.59 -10.31 -6.16
C LEU A 82 2.21 -10.81 -7.47
N ARG A 83 3.33 -10.27 -7.94
CA ARG A 83 4.06 -10.82 -9.11
C ARG A 83 4.89 -12.04 -8.76
#